data_AF-A0A2H0SW13-F1
#
_entry.id   AF-A0A2H0SW13-F1
#
_cell.length_a   1.000
_cell.length_b   1.000
_cell.length_c   1.000
_cell.angle_alpha   90.00
_cell.angle_beta   90.00
_cell.angle_gamma   90.00
#
_symmetry.space_group_name_H-M   'P 1'
#
loop_
_entity.id
_entity.type
_entity.pdbx_description
1 polymer ?
#
loop_
_entity_poly.entity_id
_entity_poly.type
_entity_poly.pdbx_seq_one_letter_code
_entity_poly.pdbx_strand_id
1 'polypeptide(L)'
;MASLFPIVQKVYAACEAGGETSIDLGECLTLSNNTTIKSVYSEPAFLVNLIVRNLFVVGGVMLFLYVFYAGFLFVSQGKKGMEQAQKMATTAVIGFVLLFSAYWIVQIVQLLTGVNMGL
;
A
#
# COMPACT_ATOMS: atom_id res chain seq x y z
N MET A 1 -6.12 11.90 50.66
CA MET A 1 -5.14 11.14 49.86
C MET A 1 -5.83 9.90 49.28
N ALA A 2 -6.95 10.10 48.54
CA ALA A 2 -7.80 9.03 48.04
C ALA A 2 -8.77 9.58 46.99
N SER A 3 -8.38 9.54 45.71
CA SER A 3 -9.26 9.63 44.54
C SER A 3 -8.41 9.58 43.27
N LEU A 4 -7.64 8.50 43.10
CA LEU A 4 -7.14 8.16 41.77
C LEU A 4 -8.35 7.71 40.95
N PHE A 5 -8.62 8.44 39.87
CA PHE A 5 -9.77 8.30 38.98
C PHE A 5 -10.04 6.83 38.63
N PRO A 6 -11.31 6.37 38.55
CA PRO A 6 -11.67 4.97 38.27
C PRO A 6 -11.09 4.42 36.95
N ILE A 7 -10.72 5.32 36.04
CA ILE A 7 -10.04 5.01 34.78
C ILE A 7 -8.61 4.51 35.05
N VAL A 8 -7.90 5.11 36.00
CA VAL A 8 -6.52 4.73 36.37
C VAL A 8 -6.50 3.32 36.97
N GLN A 9 -7.50 2.97 37.79
CA GLN A 9 -7.59 1.64 38.40
C GLN A 9 -7.89 0.54 37.35
N LYS A 10 -8.72 0.85 36.34
CA LYS A 10 -8.99 -0.08 35.23
C LYS A 10 -7.77 -0.29 34.33
N VAL A 11 -7.00 0.77 34.09
CA VAL A 11 -5.74 0.69 33.32
C VAL A 11 -4.68 -0.09 34.11
N TYR A 12 -4.57 0.12 35.42
CA TYR A 12 -3.61 -0.61 36.27
C TYR A 12 -3.93 -2.11 36.31
N ALA A 13 -5.21 -2.48 36.47
CA ALA A 13 -5.63 -3.89 36.47
C ALA A 13 -5.44 -4.61 35.13
N ALA A 14 -5.39 -3.88 34.00
CA ALA A 14 -5.15 -4.45 32.68
C ALA A 14 -3.66 -4.64 32.37
N CYS A 15 -2.76 -3.91 33.04
CA CYS A 15 -1.32 -3.92 32.74
C CYS A 15 -0.46 -4.70 33.75
N GLU A 16 -1.03 -5.24 34.84
CA GLU A 16 -0.28 -5.89 35.92
C GLU A 16 -0.22 -7.43 35.76
N ALA A 17 0.48 -7.90 34.72
CA ALA A 17 0.80 -9.32 34.56
C ALA A 17 2.26 -9.60 34.18
N GLY A 18 3.17 -8.64 34.37
CA GLY A 18 4.59 -8.83 34.09
C GLY A 18 5.43 -7.93 34.98
N GLY A 19 5.97 -8.49 36.06
CA GLY A 19 6.95 -7.79 36.87
C GLY A 19 8.26 -7.68 36.12
N GLU A 20 8.48 -6.60 35.38
CA GLU A 20 9.77 -6.00 35.06
C GLU A 20 9.60 -4.48 34.94
N THR A 21 10.69 -3.72 35.14
CA THR A 21 10.73 -2.27 35.39
C THR A 21 10.32 -1.35 34.23
N SER A 22 9.53 -1.83 33.27
CA SER A 22 9.04 -1.05 32.13
C SER A 22 7.65 -1.51 31.70
N ILE A 23 6.66 -0.62 31.80
CA ILE A 23 5.30 -0.86 31.32
C ILE A 23 5.27 -0.59 29.81
N ASP A 24 5.16 -1.64 29.01
CA ASP A 24 5.03 -1.55 27.57
C ASP A 24 3.57 -1.23 27.19
N LEU A 25 3.28 0.07 27.12
CA LEU A 25 1.94 0.61 26.81
C LEU A 25 1.39 0.12 25.47
N GLY A 26 2.27 -0.31 24.55
CA GLY A 26 1.90 -0.87 23.25
C GLY A 26 1.25 -2.25 23.31
N GLU A 27 1.53 -3.04 24.37
CA GLU A 27 0.94 -4.36 24.60
C GLU A 27 -0.28 -4.30 25.52
N CYS A 28 -0.34 -3.32 26.42
CA CYS A 28 -1.44 -3.18 27.36
C CYS A 28 -2.65 -2.42 26.80
N LEU A 29 -2.46 -1.50 25.85
CA LEU A 29 -3.56 -0.72 25.28
C LEU A 29 -4.14 -1.42 24.04
N THR A 30 -5.35 -1.96 24.19
CA THR A 30 -6.14 -2.55 23.10
C THR A 30 -7.11 -1.52 22.51
N LEU A 31 -7.18 -1.42 21.18
CA LEU A 31 -8.19 -0.63 20.48
C LEU A 31 -9.59 -1.26 20.63
N SER A 32 -10.65 -0.50 20.32
CA SER A 32 -12.05 -0.96 20.35
C SER A 32 -12.35 -2.23 19.51
N ASN A 33 -11.41 -2.67 18.69
CA ASN A 33 -11.47 -3.91 17.90
C ASN A 33 -10.72 -5.10 18.55
N ASN A 34 -10.30 -4.98 19.82
CA ASN A 34 -9.53 -5.99 20.57
C ASN A 34 -8.11 -6.27 20.03
N THR A 35 -7.57 -5.40 19.17
CA THR A 35 -6.19 -5.48 18.65
C THR A 35 -5.26 -4.55 19.41
N THR A 36 -4.04 -4.99 19.70
CA THR A 36 -3.01 -4.21 20.41
C THR A 36 -2.46 -3.09 19.53
N ILE A 37 -2.16 -1.93 20.12
CA ILE A 37 -1.59 -0.78 19.38
C ILE A 37 -0.29 -1.18 18.67
N LYS A 38 0.52 -2.02 19.31
CA LYS A 38 1.77 -2.53 18.76
C LYS A 38 1.58 -3.29 17.44
N SER A 39 0.48 -4.03 17.23
CA SER A 39 0.25 -4.82 16.02
C SER A 39 -0.37 -4.05 14.85
N VAL A 40 -0.91 -2.85 15.11
CA VAL A 40 -1.55 -2.03 14.06
C VAL A 40 -0.56 -1.04 13.46
N TYR A 41 0.38 -0.54 14.28
CA TYR A 41 1.36 0.46 13.86
C TYR A 41 2.78 -0.09 13.71
N SER A 42 2.99 -1.39 13.93
CA SER A 42 4.26 -2.08 13.68
C SER A 42 4.58 -2.23 12.19
N GLU A 43 3.56 -2.43 11.34
CA GLU A 43 3.79 -2.85 9.96
C GLU A 43 3.91 -1.67 8.98
N PRO A 44 5.04 -1.51 8.28
CA PRO A 44 5.17 -0.65 7.10
C PRO A 44 4.18 -1.01 5.97
N ALA A 45 3.55 -2.19 6.05
CA ALA A 45 2.66 -2.75 5.05
C ALA A 45 1.45 -1.86 4.73
N PHE A 46 0.94 -1.08 5.70
CA PHE A 46 -0.19 -0.17 5.46
C PHE A 46 0.16 0.91 4.42
N LEU A 47 1.32 1.54 4.56
CA LEU A 47 1.76 2.59 3.63
C LEU A 47 2.05 2.01 2.24
N VAL A 48 2.69 0.84 2.19
CA VAL A 48 2.99 0.16 0.94
C VAL A 48 1.70 -0.17 0.19
N ASN A 49 0.70 -0.75 0.85
CA ASN A 49 -0.56 -1.12 0.22
C ASN A 49 -1.31 0.11 -0.34
N LEU A 50 -1.34 1.21 0.43
CA LEU A 50 -1.98 2.46 -0.01
C LEU A 50 -1.29 3.05 -1.26
N ILE A 51 0.05 3.10 -1.26
CA ILE A 51 0.83 3.63 -2.38
C ILE A 51 0.66 2.74 -3.60
N VAL A 52 0.84 1.43 -3.45
CA VAL A 52 0.78 0.46 -4.55
C VAL A 52 -0.59 0.50 -5.22
N ARG A 53 -1.69 0.47 -4.47
CA ARG A 53 -3.05 0.53 -5.04
C ARG A 53 -3.27 1.80 -5.85
N ASN A 54 -2.86 2.97 -5.33
CA ASN A 54 -2.99 4.23 -6.04
C ASN A 54 -2.10 4.28 -7.30
N LEU A 55 -0.88 3.72 -7.22
CA LEU A 55 0.06 3.69 -8.33
C LEU A 55 -0.46 2.85 -9.50
N PHE A 56 -1.12 1.71 -9.24
CA PHE A 56 -1.73 0.89 -10.28
C PHE A 56 -2.88 1.62 -10.99
N VAL A 57 -3.72 2.34 -10.25
CA VAL A 57 -4.81 3.16 -10.83
C VAL A 57 -4.24 4.28 -11.71
N VAL A 58 -3.31 5.07 -11.17
CA VAL A 58 -2.67 6.16 -11.91
C VAL A 58 -1.89 5.64 -13.12
N GLY A 59 -1.16 4.53 -12.95
CA GLY A 59 -0.41 3.87 -14.01
C GLY A 59 -1.30 3.39 -15.15
N GLY A 60 -2.45 2.78 -14.84
CA GLY A 60 -3.44 2.38 -15.84
C GLY A 60 -4.02 3.55 -16.63
N VAL A 61 -4.36 4.64 -15.93
CA VAL A 61 -4.86 5.88 -16.58
C VAL A 61 -3.78 6.51 -17.46
N MET A 62 -2.53 6.60 -16.99
CA MET A 62 -1.40 7.08 -17.77
C MET A 62 -1.20 6.25 -19.05
N LEU A 63 -1.24 4.92 -18.93
CA LEU A 63 -1.13 4.01 -20.08
C LEU A 63 -2.21 4.25 -21.12
N PHE A 64 -3.45 4.39 -20.66
CA PHE A 64 -4.57 4.70 -21.53
C PHE A 64 -4.33 6.01 -22.31
N LEU A 65 -3.94 7.08 -21.62
CA LEU A 65 -3.63 8.36 -22.26
C LEU A 65 -2.46 8.25 -23.25
N TYR A 66 -1.41 7.51 -22.91
CA TYR A 66 -0.27 7.31 -23.81
C TYR A 66 -0.63 6.57 -25.09
N VAL A 67 -1.46 5.52 -25.01
CA VAL A 67 -1.91 4.77 -26.19
C VAL A 67 -2.77 5.66 -27.09
N PHE A 68 -3.71 6.42 -26.52
CA PHE A 68 -4.53 7.36 -27.30
C PHE A 68 -3.71 8.46 -27.95
N TYR A 69 -2.76 9.05 -27.21
CA TYR A 69 -1.88 10.08 -27.74
C TYR A 69 -0.97 9.55 -28.85
N ALA A 70 -0.40 8.34 -28.68
CA ALA A 70 0.40 7.69 -29.71
C ALA A 70 -0.41 7.45 -30.99
N GLY A 71 -1.65 6.95 -30.86
CA GLY A 71 -2.56 6.75 -32.00
C GLY A 71 -2.91 8.06 -32.71
N PHE A 72 -3.19 9.13 -31.96
CA PHE A 72 -3.45 10.45 -32.53
C PHE A 72 -2.24 11.00 -33.29
N LEU A 73 -1.03 10.81 -32.75
CA LEU A 73 0.20 11.27 -33.37
C LEU A 73 0.49 10.52 -34.69
N PHE A 74 0.18 9.23 -34.73
CA PHE A 74 0.32 8.39 -35.92
C PHE A 74 -0.52 8.91 -37.10
N VAL A 75 -1.75 9.38 -36.82
CA VAL A 75 -2.68 9.88 -37.84
C VAL A 75 -2.40 11.34 -38.21
N SER A 76 -2.02 12.19 -37.26
CA SER A 76 -1.98 13.65 -37.45
C SER A 76 -0.70 14.21 -38.08
N GLN A 77 0.46 13.57 -37.90
CA GLN A 77 1.77 14.15 -38.26
C GLN A 77 2.53 13.41 -39.39
N GLY A 78 1.88 12.51 -40.12
CA GLY A 78 2.50 11.79 -41.25
C GLY A 78 3.81 11.08 -40.86
N LYS A 79 4.84 11.12 -41.72
CA LYS A 79 6.12 10.41 -41.49
C LYS A 79 6.79 10.72 -40.14
N LYS A 80 6.77 11.99 -39.69
CA LYS A 80 7.35 12.38 -38.38
C LYS A 80 6.50 11.88 -37.21
N GLY A 81 5.18 11.92 -37.38
CA GLY A 81 4.22 11.36 -36.42
C GLY A 81 4.39 9.87 -36.22
N MET A 82 4.64 9.11 -37.30
CA MET A 82 4.86 7.67 -37.24
C MET A 82 6.07 7.28 -36.39
N GLU A 83 7.22 7.94 -36.57
CA GLU A 83 8.42 7.64 -35.77
C GLU A 83 8.22 7.96 -34.28
N GLN A 84 7.59 9.10 -33.98
CA GLN A 84 7.30 9.46 -32.58
C GLN A 84 6.24 8.54 -31.96
N ALA A 85 5.18 8.20 -32.71
CA ALA A 85 4.13 7.28 -32.25
C ALA A 85 4.70 5.89 -31.95
N GLN A 86 5.62 5.39 -32.79
CA GLN A 86 6.29 4.12 -32.55
C GLN A 86 7.12 4.14 -31.27
N LYS A 87 7.90 5.21 -31.02
CA LYS A 87 8.63 5.37 -29.75
C LYS A 87 7.67 5.41 -28.56
N MET A 88 6.60 6.18 -28.66
CA MET A 88 5.58 6.30 -27.62
C MET A 88 4.91 4.96 -27.32
N ALA A 89 4.55 4.21 -28.36
CA ALA A 89 3.94 2.91 -28.26
C ALA A 89 4.88 1.89 -27.60
N THR A 90 6.17 1.87 -27.95
CA THR A 90 7.16 1.03 -27.28
C THR A 90 7.28 1.37 -25.80
N THR A 91 7.33 2.67 -25.45
CA THR A 91 7.35 3.10 -24.05
C THR A 91 6.08 2.66 -23.29
N ALA A 92 4.91 2.80 -23.92
CA ALA A 92 3.66 2.32 -23.36
C ALA A 92 3.68 0.80 -23.13
N VAL A 93 4.12 0.02 -24.12
CA VAL A 93 4.24 -1.45 -24.00
C VAL A 93 5.20 -1.83 -22.86
N ILE A 94 6.35 -1.16 -22.74
CA ILE A 94 7.29 -1.38 -21.63
C ILE A 94 6.62 -1.08 -20.29
N GLY A 95 5.93 0.06 -20.18
CA GLY A 95 5.19 0.42 -18.97
C GLY A 95 4.10 -0.61 -18.61
N PHE A 96 3.39 -1.12 -19.61
CA PHE A 96 2.38 -2.17 -19.42
C PHE A 96 3.01 -3.47 -18.91
N VAL A 97 4.11 -3.91 -19.52
CA VAL A 97 4.83 -5.12 -19.08
C VAL A 97 5.38 -4.95 -17.66
N LEU A 98 5.82 -3.75 -17.28
CA LEU A 98 6.27 -3.46 -15.91
C LEU A 98 5.14 -3.57 -14.90
N LEU A 99 3.97 -2.96 -15.17
CA LEU A 99 2.80 -3.11 -14.29
C LEU A 99 2.35 -4.56 -14.18
N PHE A 100 2.32 -5.28 -15.30
CA PHE A 100 1.98 -6.69 -15.32
C PHE A 100 2.95 -7.52 -14.48
N SER A 101 4.26 -7.30 -14.63
CA SER A 101 5.29 -7.99 -13.83
C SER A 101 5.17 -7.65 -12.34
N ALA A 102 4.92 -6.39 -11.99
CA ALA A 102 4.71 -5.97 -10.60
C ALA A 102 3.51 -6.67 -9.96
N TYR A 103 2.41 -6.84 -10.71
CA TYR A 103 1.23 -7.59 -10.25
C TYR A 103 1.59 -9.04 -9.90
N TRP A 104 2.33 -9.73 -10.78
CA TRP A 104 2.74 -11.11 -10.51
C TRP A 104 3.65 -11.23 -9.29
N ILE A 105 4.57 -10.28 -9.08
CA ILE A 105 5.42 -10.28 -7.89
C ILE A 105 4.56 -10.21 -6.63
N VAL A 106 3.59 -9.29 -6.57
CA VAL A 106 2.74 -9.17 -5.39
C VAL A 106 1.87 -10.41 -5.20
N GLN A 107 1.31 -10.99 -6.28
CA GLN A 107 0.54 -12.23 -6.19
C GLN A 107 1.36 -13.39 -5.64
N ILE A 108 2.61 -13.55 -6.08
CA ILE A 108 3.49 -14.59 -5.54
C ILE A 108 3.77 -14.34 -4.05
N VAL A 109 4.02 -13.10 -3.66
CA VAL A 109 4.25 -12.76 -2.24
C VAL A 109 3.01 -13.02 -1.40
N GLN A 110 1.81 -12.71 -1.89
CA GLN A 110 0.55 -13.03 -1.21
C GLN A 110 0.37 -14.54 -1.02
N LEU A 111 0.65 -15.34 -2.06
CA LEU A 111 0.55 -16.80 -2.00
C LEU A 111 1.52 -17.41 -0.99
N LEU A 112 2.73 -16.87 -0.87
CA LEU A 112 3.75 -17.37 0.07
C LEU A 112 3.49 -16.94 1.51
N THR A 113 3.01 -15.71 1.71
CA THR A 113 2.82 -15.13 3.06
C THR A 113 1.43 -15.37 3.64
N GLY A 114 0.44 -15.73 2.81
CA GLY A 114 -0.96 -15.84 3.22
C GLY A 114 -1.62 -14.50 3.57
N VAL A 115 -0.89 -13.38 3.39
CA VAL A 115 -1.38 -12.03 3.67
C VAL A 115 -2.06 -11.47 2.43
N ASN A 116 -3.31 -11.05 2.56
CA ASN A 116 -4.06 -10.43 1.47
C ASN A 116 -3.62 -8.96 1.30
N MET A 117 -2.72 -8.71 0.36
CA MET A 117 -2.27 -7.37 -0.01
C MET A 117 -3.21 -6.83 -1.09
N GLY A 118 -4.48 -6.57 -0.73
CA GLY A 118 -5.61 -6.26 -1.63
C GLY A 118 -5.33 -5.32 -2.81
N LEU A 119 -4.70 -5.89 -3.84
CA LEU A 119 -4.59 -5.42 -5.23
C LEU A 119 -5.79 -5.90 -6.02
#